data_AF-A0A183AHE4-F1
#
_entry.id   AF-A0A183AHE4-F1
#
_cell.length_a   1.000
_cell.length_b   1.000
_cell.length_c   1.000
_cell.angle_alpha   90.00
_cell.angle_beta   90.00
_cell.angle_gamma   90.00
#
_symmetry.space_group_name_H-M   'P 1'
#
loop_
_entity.id
_entity.type
_entity.pdbx_description
1 polymer ?
#
loop_
_entity_poly.entity_id
_entity_poly.type
_entity_poly.pdbx_seq_one_letter_code
_entity_poly.pdbx_strand_id
1 'polypeptide(L)'
;MELVESDRYLQNLTILGHHIESKRRRVPQSCKPPNTYAKIRNEADEKYECLVAKLRTEGTRWEDPEFPANDKSLGQININCTYSWKRPKEFNPNATFFIKDSLQFSANQGRLGGSWLFPILDAVGKTQSMRKRLMPVQVDIQDERYCGMFRAFFWHFGEWKQVLVDDRLPVDSNNKLIFMSSKNPNEMWVALFEKAYANLEPSGQTVLINLGLHGPAPLK
;
A
#
# COMPACT_ATOMS: atom_id res chain seq x y z
N MET A 1 -8.80 -32.67 4.72
CA MET A 1 -9.49 -31.38 5.00
C MET A 1 -8.59 -30.16 4.79
N GLU A 2 -7.33 -30.30 4.35
CA GLU A 2 -6.40 -29.17 4.14
C GLU A 2 -6.37 -28.61 2.70
N LEU A 3 -7.12 -29.20 1.76
CA LEU A 3 -7.02 -28.83 0.33
C LEU A 3 -8.01 -27.74 -0.11
N VAL A 4 -9.01 -27.39 0.71
CA VAL A 4 -10.04 -26.39 0.36
C VAL A 4 -9.62 -24.96 0.76
N GLU A 5 -8.73 -24.82 1.75
CA GLU A 5 -8.20 -23.51 2.17
C GLU A 5 -7.17 -22.96 1.18
N SER A 6 -6.40 -23.82 0.51
CA SER A 6 -5.41 -23.44 -0.52
C SER A 6 -6.03 -22.72 -1.73
N ASP A 7 -7.24 -23.09 -2.15
CA ASP A 7 -7.89 -22.50 -3.34
C ASP A 7 -8.46 -21.09 -3.07
N ARG A 8 -8.85 -20.79 -1.82
CA ARG A 8 -9.22 -19.42 -1.40
C ARG A 8 -8.01 -18.47 -1.36
N TYR A 9 -6.85 -18.98 -0.97
CA TYR A 9 -5.59 -18.23 -1.01
C TYR A 9 -5.21 -17.84 -2.45
N LEU A 10 -5.45 -18.72 -3.42
CA LEU A 10 -5.17 -18.45 -4.84
C LEU A 10 -6.14 -17.42 -5.46
N GLN A 11 -7.40 -17.38 -5.04
CA GLN A 11 -8.33 -16.32 -5.46
C GLN A 11 -7.92 -14.93 -4.94
N ASN A 12 -7.42 -14.82 -3.71
CA ASN A 12 -6.90 -13.56 -3.16
C ASN A 12 -5.56 -13.13 -3.79
N LEU A 13 -4.71 -14.08 -4.19
CA LEU A 13 -3.49 -13.82 -4.98
C LEU A 13 -3.79 -13.34 -6.42
N THR A 14 -5.02 -13.53 -6.91
CA THR A 14 -5.46 -13.02 -8.22
C THR A 14 -5.52 -11.50 -8.24
N ILE A 15 -5.69 -10.86 -7.08
CA ILE A 15 -5.79 -9.39 -6.94
C ILE A 15 -4.41 -8.69 -6.97
N LEU A 16 -3.32 -9.38 -6.59
CA LEU A 16 -1.99 -8.75 -6.47
C LEU A 16 -0.87 -9.40 -7.28
N GLY A 17 -1.20 -10.42 -8.06
CA GLY A 17 -0.41 -10.86 -9.20
C GLY A 17 0.48 -12.04 -8.90
N HIS A 18 0.09 -13.21 -9.40
CA HIS A 18 1.03 -14.04 -10.11
C HIS A 18 0.37 -15.00 -11.09
N HIS A 19 0.82 -14.87 -12.34
CA HIS A 19 1.22 -16.03 -13.11
C HIS A 19 2.58 -16.47 -12.54
N ILE A 20 2.64 -17.53 -11.71
CA ILE A 20 3.85 -18.35 -11.58
C ILE A 20 3.56 -19.68 -12.22
N GLU A 21 4.43 -20.03 -13.14
CA GLU A 21 4.57 -21.32 -13.79
C GLU A 21 4.55 -22.49 -12.81
N SER A 22 3.50 -23.30 -12.88
CA SER A 22 3.62 -24.77 -12.85
C SER A 22 2.29 -25.44 -13.17
N LYS A 23 1.85 -25.29 -14.43
CA LYS A 23 1.16 -26.30 -15.26
C LYS A 23 0.65 -25.58 -16.51
N ARG A 24 1.06 -26.06 -17.68
CA ARG A 24 0.57 -25.61 -18.99
C ARG A 24 -0.95 -25.78 -19.08
N ARG A 25 -1.71 -24.79 -18.59
CA ARG A 25 -3.09 -24.52 -18.99
C ARG A 25 -3.07 -23.11 -19.56
N ARG A 26 -3.44 -22.97 -20.84
CA ARG A 26 -3.47 -21.67 -21.52
C ARG A 26 -4.39 -20.75 -20.74
N VAL A 27 -3.85 -19.65 -20.21
CA VAL A 27 -4.66 -18.59 -19.60
C VAL A 27 -5.63 -18.06 -20.68
N PRO A 28 -6.95 -18.04 -20.43
CA PRO A 28 -7.91 -17.46 -21.35
C PRO A 28 -7.49 -16.04 -21.72
N GLN A 29 -7.61 -15.68 -23.00
CA GLN A 29 -7.13 -14.38 -23.51
C GLN A 29 -7.81 -13.18 -22.82
N SER A 30 -8.98 -13.40 -22.21
CA SER A 30 -9.74 -12.45 -21.38
C SER A 30 -9.12 -12.14 -20.01
N CYS A 31 -8.22 -12.99 -19.49
CA CYS A 31 -7.56 -12.81 -18.19
C CYS A 31 -6.13 -12.25 -18.32
N LYS A 32 -5.64 -12.06 -19.55
CA LYS A 32 -4.43 -11.25 -19.75
C LYS A 32 -4.84 -9.81 -19.49
N PRO A 33 -4.22 -9.09 -18.53
CA PRO A 33 -4.48 -7.67 -18.40
C PRO A 33 -4.17 -7.06 -19.76
N PRO A 34 -5.11 -6.33 -20.37
CA PRO A 34 -4.88 -5.77 -21.69
C PRO A 34 -3.61 -4.91 -21.67
N ASN A 35 -3.03 -4.62 -22.83
CA ASN A 35 -1.87 -3.71 -23.00
C ASN A 35 -2.05 -2.32 -22.32
N THR A 36 -3.22 -2.09 -21.74
CA THR A 36 -3.65 -1.02 -20.85
C THR A 36 -2.75 -0.79 -19.63
N TYR A 37 -2.09 -1.77 -19.00
CA TYR A 37 -1.27 -1.47 -17.81
C TYR A 37 -0.12 -0.49 -18.10
N ALA A 38 0.65 -0.75 -19.16
CA ALA A 38 1.76 0.13 -19.53
C ALA A 38 1.27 1.54 -19.90
N LYS A 39 0.15 1.62 -20.62
CA LYS A 39 -0.48 2.89 -20.96
C LYS A 39 -0.93 3.67 -19.72
N ILE A 40 -1.72 3.04 -18.84
CA ILE A 40 -2.20 3.64 -17.58
C ILE A 40 -1.00 4.09 -16.73
N ARG A 41 0.03 3.24 -16.63
CA ARG A 41 1.23 3.56 -15.86
C ARG A 41 1.95 4.79 -16.42
N ASN A 42 2.15 4.88 -17.73
CA ASN A 42 2.83 6.02 -18.34
C ASN A 42 2.06 7.32 -18.11
N GLU A 43 0.74 7.32 -18.34
CA GLU A 43 -0.12 8.48 -18.08
C GLU A 43 -0.08 8.90 -16.59
N ALA A 44 -0.05 7.91 -15.70
CA ALA A 44 0.05 8.11 -14.26
C ALA A 44 1.44 8.60 -13.80
N ASP A 45 2.51 8.16 -14.47
CA ASP A 45 3.88 8.61 -14.24
C ASP A 45 4.02 10.10 -14.65
N GLU A 46 3.50 10.50 -15.80
CA GLU A 46 3.49 11.90 -16.27
C GLU A 46 2.76 12.83 -15.29
N LYS A 47 1.56 12.43 -14.84
CA LYS A 47 0.79 13.19 -13.85
C LYS A 47 1.52 13.31 -12.52
N TYR A 48 2.15 12.23 -12.07
CA TYR A 48 2.92 12.22 -10.83
C TYR A 48 4.11 13.18 -10.90
N GLU A 49 4.91 13.14 -11.97
CA GLU A 49 6.07 14.04 -12.12
C GLU A 49 5.65 15.52 -12.22
N CYS A 50 4.53 15.80 -12.90
CA CYS A 50 3.96 17.16 -12.94
C CYS A 50 3.57 17.64 -11.54
N LEU A 51 2.92 16.79 -10.75
CA LEU A 51 2.52 17.10 -9.38
C LEU A 51 3.74 17.30 -8.46
N VAL A 52 4.75 16.44 -8.57
CA VAL A 52 6.03 16.59 -7.84
C VAL A 52 6.68 17.92 -8.19
N ALA A 53 6.77 18.26 -9.48
CA ALA A 53 7.36 19.53 -9.92
C ALA A 53 6.60 20.73 -9.34
N LYS A 54 5.26 20.73 -9.41
CA LYS A 54 4.41 21.78 -8.84
C LYS A 54 4.66 21.97 -7.34
N LEU A 55 4.56 20.91 -6.55
CA LEU A 55 4.74 20.96 -5.09
C LEU A 55 6.15 21.43 -4.71
N ARG A 56 7.17 21.03 -5.47
CA ARG A 56 8.54 21.49 -5.26
C ARG A 56 8.70 22.98 -5.53
N THR A 57 8.09 23.50 -6.60
CA THR A 57 8.10 24.94 -6.89
C THR A 57 7.39 25.75 -5.82
N GLU A 58 6.28 25.23 -5.28
CA GLU A 58 5.52 25.88 -4.21
C GLU A 58 6.16 25.71 -2.81
N GLY A 59 7.14 24.80 -2.66
CA GLY A 59 7.75 24.47 -1.37
C GLY A 59 6.79 23.76 -0.40
N THR A 60 5.71 23.19 -0.91
CA THR A 60 4.67 22.53 -0.12
C THR A 60 4.79 21.01 -0.16
N ARG A 61 4.06 20.33 0.72
CA ARG A 61 3.94 18.87 0.73
C ARG A 61 2.53 18.50 0.28
N TRP A 62 2.40 17.35 -0.38
CA TRP A 62 1.10 16.86 -0.78
C TRP A 62 0.25 16.55 0.44
N GLU A 63 -1.03 16.87 0.33
CA GLU A 63 -2.05 16.50 1.29
C GLU A 63 -3.18 15.84 0.52
N ASP A 64 -3.59 14.65 0.96
CA ASP A 64 -4.64 13.89 0.32
C ASP A 64 -6.01 14.50 0.65
N PRO A 65 -6.74 15.06 -0.34
CA PRO A 65 -8.04 15.66 -0.09
C PRO A 65 -9.12 14.61 0.21
N GLU A 66 -8.97 13.40 -0.32
CA GLU A 66 -9.95 12.32 -0.19
C GLU A 66 -9.68 11.45 1.05
N PHE A 67 -8.43 11.39 1.51
CA PHE A 67 -7.99 10.65 2.69
C PHE A 67 -7.25 11.55 3.70
N PRO A 68 -7.96 12.49 4.35
CA PRO A 68 -7.32 13.47 5.22
C PRO A 68 -6.69 12.83 6.46
N ALA A 69 -5.59 13.38 6.96
CA ALA A 69 -4.87 12.86 8.11
C ALA A 69 -5.57 13.19 9.45
N ASN A 70 -6.79 12.67 9.66
CA ASN A 70 -7.59 12.84 10.84
C ASN A 70 -8.53 11.63 11.07
N ASP A 71 -9.37 11.72 12.11
CA ASP A 71 -10.24 10.64 12.55
C ASP A 71 -11.27 10.19 11.50
N LYS A 72 -11.62 11.03 10.52
CA LYS A 72 -12.52 10.65 9.42
C LYS A 72 -11.95 9.50 8.59
N SER A 73 -10.64 9.46 8.41
CA SER A 73 -9.95 8.42 7.63
C SER A 73 -9.70 7.15 8.43
N LEU A 74 -9.80 7.20 9.76
CA LEU A 74 -9.73 6.02 10.61
C LEU A 74 -11.07 5.31 10.73
N GLY A 75 -12.17 6.03 10.53
CA GLY A 75 -13.51 5.49 10.70
C GLY A 75 -13.79 5.13 12.17
N GLN A 76 -14.50 4.03 12.41
CA GLN A 76 -14.94 3.60 13.74
C GLN A 76 -13.99 2.58 14.39
N ILE A 77 -12.68 2.86 14.39
CA ILE A 77 -11.70 1.97 15.01
C ILE A 77 -11.51 2.35 16.46
N ASN A 78 -11.62 1.37 17.34
CA ASN A 78 -11.29 1.56 18.74
C ASN A 78 -9.77 1.50 18.94
N ILE A 79 -9.11 2.66 18.83
CA ILE A 79 -7.69 2.81 19.12
C ILE A 79 -7.54 3.12 20.62
N ASN A 80 -7.16 2.11 21.41
CA ASN A 80 -6.92 2.23 22.86
C ASN A 80 -5.59 2.95 23.20
N CYS A 81 -5.27 4.04 22.49
CA CYS A 81 -4.15 4.93 22.82
C CYS A 81 -4.34 6.32 22.22
N THR A 82 -3.69 7.31 22.82
CA THR A 82 -3.55 8.63 22.20
C THR A 82 -2.64 8.53 20.98
N TYR A 83 -3.07 9.11 19.87
CA TYR A 83 -2.31 9.12 18.62
C TYR A 83 -2.30 10.48 17.95
N SER A 84 -1.39 10.64 17.00
CA SER A 84 -1.31 11.80 16.12
C SER A 84 -0.86 11.33 14.73
N TRP A 85 -1.25 12.08 13.70
CA TRP A 85 -0.79 11.83 12.34
C TRP A 85 0.50 12.59 12.08
N LYS A 86 1.57 11.87 11.72
CA LYS A 86 2.89 12.45 11.49
C LYS A 86 3.50 11.92 10.20
N ARG A 87 4.22 12.76 9.47
CA ARG A 87 5.09 12.34 8.36
C ARG A 87 6.27 11.55 8.90
N PRO A 88 6.86 10.65 8.10
CA PRO A 88 7.93 9.77 8.59
C PRO A 88 9.12 10.51 9.20
N LYS A 89 9.54 11.64 8.62
CA LYS A 89 10.67 12.45 9.14
C LYS A 89 10.39 13.09 10.50
N GLU A 90 9.12 13.27 10.88
CA GLU A 90 8.75 13.91 12.15
C GLU A 90 8.91 12.97 13.36
N PHE A 91 8.96 11.66 13.12
CA PHE A 91 9.10 10.64 14.18
C PHE A 91 10.28 9.68 13.97
N ASN A 92 10.83 9.59 12.76
CA ASN A 92 12.05 8.85 12.45
C ASN A 92 12.89 9.62 11.41
N PRO A 93 14.01 10.27 11.82
CA PRO A 93 14.89 11.01 10.91
C PRO A 93 15.48 10.16 9.78
N ASN A 94 15.65 8.85 10.01
CA ASN A 94 16.23 7.90 9.06
C ASN A 94 15.16 7.19 8.20
N ALA A 95 13.91 7.67 8.22
CA ALA A 95 12.83 7.06 7.46
C ALA A 95 13.11 7.05 5.95
N THR A 96 12.87 5.91 5.31
CA THR A 96 12.96 5.68 3.86
C THR A 96 11.75 4.88 3.42
N PHE A 97 11.34 4.99 2.15
CA PHE A 97 10.27 4.14 1.65
C PHE A 97 10.74 2.69 1.55
N PHE A 98 11.93 2.46 0.99
CA PHE A 98 12.50 1.13 0.81
C PHE A 98 13.98 1.13 1.16
N ILE A 99 14.39 0.14 1.94
CA ILE A 99 15.82 -0.10 2.15
C ILE A 99 16.33 -0.90 0.95
N LYS A 100 17.12 -0.24 0.09
CA LYS A 100 17.95 -0.93 -0.91
C LYS A 100 18.80 -1.95 -0.14
N ASP A 101 18.67 -3.23 -0.47
CA ASP A 101 19.43 -4.37 0.09
C ASP A 101 18.83 -5.07 1.33
N SER A 102 17.59 -4.75 1.71
CA SER A 102 16.85 -5.60 2.65
C SER A 102 16.51 -6.95 2.02
N LEU A 103 17.29 -8.00 2.33
CA LEU A 103 16.94 -9.40 2.03
C LEU A 103 15.86 -9.95 2.98
N GLN A 104 15.61 -9.26 4.09
CA GLN A 104 14.69 -9.65 5.13
C GLN A 104 13.44 -8.76 5.09
N PHE A 105 12.69 -8.85 4.00
CA PHE A 105 11.34 -8.31 3.98
C PHE A 105 10.52 -9.08 5.00
N SER A 106 10.15 -8.38 6.06
CA SER A 106 9.19 -8.90 7.01
C SER A 106 8.39 -7.73 7.55
N ALA A 107 7.08 -7.85 7.39
CA ALA A 107 6.14 -6.95 8.01
C ALA A 107 6.00 -7.33 9.49
N ASN A 108 5.59 -6.36 10.28
CA ASN A 108 5.00 -6.49 11.59
C ASN A 108 3.52 -6.13 11.47
N GLN A 109 2.68 -6.93 12.09
CA GLN A 109 1.22 -6.82 12.01
C GLN A 109 0.65 -5.53 12.65
N GLY A 110 1.47 -4.77 13.39
CA GLY A 110 1.00 -3.62 14.16
C GLY A 110 0.28 -4.01 15.46
N ARG A 111 -0.37 -3.04 16.11
CA ARG A 111 -1.03 -3.24 17.42
C ARG A 111 -2.46 -3.79 17.32
N LEU A 112 -3.04 -3.82 16.13
CA LEU A 112 -4.46 -4.14 15.93
C LEU A 112 -4.76 -5.58 15.47
N GLY A 113 -3.75 -6.42 15.22
CA GLY A 113 -3.91 -7.86 14.99
C GLY A 113 -4.72 -8.25 13.73
N GLY A 114 -4.80 -9.56 13.44
CA GLY A 114 -5.79 -10.17 12.54
C GLY A 114 -5.68 -10.00 11.02
N SER A 115 -4.76 -9.21 10.47
CA SER A 115 -4.89 -8.84 9.05
C SER A 115 -4.55 -9.89 7.98
N TRP A 116 -5.54 -10.16 7.13
CA TRP A 116 -5.41 -10.90 5.87
C TRP A 116 -4.45 -10.25 4.86
N LEU A 117 -4.14 -8.95 5.03
CA LEU A 117 -3.22 -8.22 4.15
C LEU A 117 -1.75 -8.61 4.43
N PHE A 118 -1.43 -9.10 5.62
CA PHE A 118 -0.08 -9.50 6.01
C PHE A 118 0.58 -10.52 5.06
N PRO A 119 0.00 -11.70 4.76
CA PRO A 119 0.61 -12.66 3.85
C PRO A 119 0.80 -12.10 2.43
N ILE A 120 -0.05 -11.15 2.02
CA ILE A 120 0.06 -10.49 0.72
C ILE A 120 1.25 -9.53 0.71
N LEU A 121 1.37 -8.69 1.74
CA LEU A 121 2.52 -7.79 1.91
C LEU A 121 3.83 -8.56 2.02
N ASP A 122 3.84 -9.68 2.73
CA ASP A 122 5.01 -10.56 2.81
C ASP A 122 5.41 -11.12 1.43
N ALA A 123 4.45 -11.57 0.62
CA ALA A 123 4.68 -12.04 -0.74
C ALA A 123 5.19 -10.91 -1.68
N VAL A 124 4.59 -9.71 -1.59
CA VAL A 124 5.03 -8.52 -2.32
C VAL A 124 6.45 -8.14 -1.91
N GLY A 125 6.73 -8.12 -0.61
CA GLY A 125 8.05 -7.87 -0.03
C GLY A 125 9.10 -8.86 -0.56
N LYS A 126 8.78 -10.13 -0.71
CA LYS A 126 9.73 -11.14 -1.22
C LYS A 126 9.92 -11.10 -2.73
N THR A 127 8.95 -10.56 -3.48
CA THR A 127 8.95 -10.64 -4.96
C THR A 127 9.21 -9.30 -5.63
N GLN A 128 10.43 -9.09 -6.15
CA GLN A 128 10.84 -7.80 -6.71
C GLN A 128 10.01 -7.35 -7.92
N SER A 129 9.61 -8.28 -8.79
CA SER A 129 8.78 -7.99 -9.95
C SER A 129 7.38 -7.50 -9.54
N MET A 130 6.79 -8.10 -8.50
CA MET A 130 5.53 -7.62 -7.91
C MET A 130 5.70 -6.22 -7.32
N ARG A 131 6.77 -5.96 -6.53
CA ARG A 131 7.03 -4.61 -6.02
C ARG A 131 7.11 -3.59 -7.13
N LYS A 132 7.91 -3.83 -8.17
CA LYS A 132 8.06 -2.89 -9.30
C LYS A 132 6.76 -2.66 -10.08
N ARG A 133 5.80 -3.59 -9.97
CA ARG A 133 4.48 -3.48 -10.57
C ARG A 133 3.51 -2.72 -9.68
N LEU A 134 3.47 -3.02 -8.39
CA LEU A 134 2.50 -2.45 -7.45
C LEU A 134 2.96 -1.13 -6.86
N MET A 135 4.26 -0.93 -6.76
CA MET A 135 4.93 0.23 -6.21
C MET A 135 6.03 0.62 -7.20
N PRO A 136 5.70 1.40 -8.24
CA PRO A 136 6.71 1.90 -9.16
C PRO A 136 7.68 2.82 -8.41
N VAL A 137 8.74 3.27 -9.11
CA VAL A 137 9.80 4.10 -8.51
C VAL A 137 9.17 5.25 -7.73
N GLN A 138 9.47 5.32 -6.43
CA GLN A 138 9.06 6.42 -5.58
C GLN A 138 10.20 7.42 -5.48
N VAL A 139 9.89 8.70 -5.34
CA VAL A 139 10.87 9.65 -4.81
C VAL A 139 11.04 9.34 -3.31
N ASP A 140 12.22 8.88 -2.90
CA ASP A 140 12.42 8.44 -1.51
C ASP A 140 12.24 9.59 -0.51
N ILE A 141 11.89 9.26 0.73
CA ILE A 141 11.76 10.23 1.83
C ILE A 141 13.05 11.04 1.99
N GLN A 142 14.23 10.42 1.82
CA GLN A 142 15.52 11.09 1.97
C GLN A 142 15.93 11.92 0.74
N ASP A 143 15.22 11.82 -0.38
CA ASP A 143 15.51 12.57 -1.60
C ASP A 143 15.07 14.05 -1.46
N GLU A 144 15.81 14.98 -2.06
CA GLU A 144 15.47 16.42 -2.07
C GLU A 144 14.15 16.71 -2.80
N ARG A 145 13.77 15.83 -3.72
CA ARG A 145 12.52 15.92 -4.48
C ARG A 145 11.32 15.40 -3.70
N TYR A 146 11.53 14.83 -2.51
CA TYR A 146 10.48 14.33 -1.65
C TYR A 146 9.39 15.39 -1.51
N CYS A 147 8.12 14.98 -1.58
CA CYS A 147 6.97 15.88 -1.50
C CYS A 147 5.84 15.34 -0.62
N GLY A 148 6.10 14.33 0.22
CA GLY A 148 5.09 13.80 1.15
C GLY A 148 4.03 12.90 0.51
N MET A 149 4.35 12.29 -0.64
CA MET A 149 3.43 11.48 -1.42
C MET A 149 4.00 10.07 -1.64
N PHE A 150 3.13 9.07 -1.51
CA PHE A 150 3.39 7.68 -1.85
C PHE A 150 2.38 7.22 -2.92
N ARG A 151 2.84 6.36 -3.85
CA ARG A 151 2.00 5.85 -4.94
C ARG A 151 1.99 4.34 -5.00
N ALA A 152 0.81 3.76 -5.18
CA ALA A 152 0.63 2.34 -5.39
C ALA A 152 -0.33 2.08 -6.56
N PHE A 153 -0.20 0.91 -7.18
CA PHE A 153 -1.07 0.43 -8.24
C PHE A 153 -1.79 -0.82 -7.78
N PHE A 154 -3.12 -0.82 -7.95
CA PHE A 154 -3.98 -1.94 -7.60
C PHE A 154 -4.77 -2.39 -8.81
N TRP A 155 -5.04 -3.68 -8.89
CA TRP A 155 -6.03 -4.21 -9.83
C TRP A 155 -7.38 -4.25 -9.11
N HIS A 156 -8.32 -3.43 -9.56
CA HIS A 156 -9.60 -3.23 -8.88
C HIS A 156 -10.73 -3.21 -9.91
N PHE A 157 -11.71 -4.09 -9.75
CA PHE A 157 -12.85 -4.29 -10.66
C PHE A 157 -12.49 -4.35 -12.16
N GLY A 158 -11.40 -5.05 -12.50
CA GLY A 158 -10.99 -5.30 -13.89
C GLY A 158 -10.14 -4.19 -14.53
N GLU A 159 -9.74 -3.18 -13.76
CA GLU A 159 -8.88 -2.09 -14.21
C GLU A 159 -7.69 -1.85 -13.26
N TRP A 160 -6.60 -1.31 -13.82
CA TRP A 160 -5.48 -0.84 -13.01
C TRP A 160 -5.78 0.57 -12.51
N LYS A 161 -5.70 0.77 -11.19
CA LYS A 161 -5.85 2.08 -10.55
C LYS A 161 -4.56 2.48 -9.88
N GLN A 162 -4.08 3.69 -10.18
CA GLN A 162 -3.08 4.35 -9.35
C GLN A 162 -3.80 4.99 -8.17
N VAL A 163 -3.27 4.76 -6.98
CA VAL A 163 -3.67 5.45 -5.76
C VAL A 163 -2.48 6.24 -5.26
N LEU A 164 -2.71 7.54 -5.01
CA LEU A 164 -1.77 8.43 -4.35
C LEU A 164 -2.25 8.62 -2.92
N VAL A 165 -1.34 8.54 -1.95
CA VAL A 165 -1.63 8.84 -0.54
C VAL A 165 -0.57 9.78 0.03
N ASP A 166 -1.03 10.64 0.93
CA ASP A 166 -0.18 11.47 1.74
C ASP A 166 0.57 10.56 2.72
N ASP A 167 1.80 10.90 3.06
CA ASP A 167 2.63 10.01 3.86
C ASP A 167 2.50 10.20 5.38
N ARG A 168 1.57 11.05 5.85
CA ARG A 168 1.26 11.10 7.29
C ARG A 168 0.69 9.75 7.72
N LEU A 169 1.25 9.19 8.80
CA LEU A 169 0.86 7.93 9.38
C LEU A 169 0.42 8.13 10.84
N PRO A 170 -0.58 7.37 11.33
CA PRO A 170 -0.96 7.37 12.73
C PRO A 170 0.14 6.77 13.61
N VAL A 171 0.67 7.56 14.53
CA VAL A 171 1.67 7.14 15.52
C VAL A 171 1.16 7.38 16.94
N ASP A 172 1.54 6.50 17.86
CA ASP A 172 1.23 6.64 19.27
C ASP A 172 2.12 7.69 19.96
N SER A 173 1.87 7.92 21.25
CA SER A 173 2.64 8.86 22.08
C SER A 173 4.15 8.57 22.13
N ASN A 174 4.57 7.35 21.80
CA ASN A 174 5.97 6.92 21.76
C ASN A 174 6.53 6.95 20.33
N ASN A 175 5.86 7.64 19.40
CA ASN A 175 6.26 7.72 18.00
C ASN A 175 6.31 6.36 17.29
N LYS A 176 5.53 5.37 17.75
CA LYS A 176 5.41 4.07 17.10
C LYS A 176 4.17 4.01 16.21
N LEU A 177 4.31 3.42 15.03
CA LEU A 177 3.20 3.17 14.12
C LEU A 177 2.14 2.29 14.80
N ILE A 178 0.88 2.66 14.61
CA ILE A 178 -0.27 1.97 15.23
C ILE A 178 -0.68 0.76 14.39
N PHE A 179 -0.69 0.94 13.07
CA PHE A 179 -1.04 -0.07 12.08
C PHE A 179 0.19 -0.88 11.64
N MET A 180 0.14 -1.54 10.47
CA MET A 180 1.26 -2.36 10.02
C MET A 180 2.52 -1.52 9.83
N SER A 181 3.65 -2.15 10.09
CA SER A 181 4.96 -1.56 9.87
C SER A 181 5.92 -2.59 9.29
N SER A 182 7.02 -2.16 8.70
CA SER A 182 8.13 -3.08 8.46
C SER A 182 8.76 -3.51 9.80
N LYS A 183 9.49 -4.64 9.80
CA LYS A 183 10.37 -5.00 10.92
C LYS A 183 11.51 -4.01 11.08
N ASN A 184 12.01 -3.47 9.98
CA ASN A 184 12.94 -2.36 10.04
C ASN A 184 12.16 -1.06 10.33
N PRO A 185 12.42 -0.37 11.45
CA PRO A 185 11.70 0.85 11.83
C PRO A 185 11.95 2.03 10.88
N ASN A 186 12.99 1.96 10.04
CA ASN A 186 13.29 2.99 9.04
C ASN A 186 12.49 2.79 7.75
N GLU A 187 11.87 1.63 7.54
CA GLU A 187 11.18 1.32 6.29
C GLU A 187 9.66 1.57 6.39
N MET A 188 9.13 2.39 5.49
CA MET A 188 7.75 2.92 5.60
C MET A 188 6.77 2.31 4.59
N TRP A 189 7.23 1.59 3.56
CA TRP A 189 6.34 1.16 2.47
C TRP A 189 5.20 0.26 2.95
N VAL A 190 5.39 -0.58 3.97
CA VAL A 190 4.32 -1.46 4.50
C VAL A 190 3.14 -0.63 5.01
N ALA A 191 3.42 0.35 5.86
CA ALA A 191 2.41 1.23 6.43
C ALA A 191 1.70 2.07 5.36
N LEU A 192 2.47 2.57 4.39
CA LEU A 192 1.94 3.40 3.31
C LEU A 192 1.15 2.60 2.27
N PHE A 193 1.54 1.35 2.01
CA PHE A 193 0.81 0.47 1.11
C PHE A 193 -0.52 0.05 1.73
N GLU A 194 -0.53 -0.25 3.03
CA GLU A 194 -1.78 -0.46 3.78
C GLU A 194 -2.69 0.78 3.71
N LYS A 195 -2.15 1.98 3.93
CA LYS A 195 -2.89 3.24 3.79
C LYS A 195 -3.45 3.42 2.36
N ALA A 196 -2.64 3.18 1.33
CA ALA A 196 -3.07 3.29 -0.06
C ALA A 196 -4.17 2.28 -0.41
N TYR A 197 -4.10 1.06 0.15
CA TYR A 197 -5.16 0.08 -0.02
C TYR A 197 -6.45 0.52 0.69
N ALA A 198 -6.36 1.13 1.87
CA ALA A 198 -7.51 1.69 2.56
C ALA A 198 -8.19 2.83 1.79
N ASN A 199 -7.41 3.66 1.08
CA ASN A 199 -7.92 4.74 0.24
C ASN A 199 -8.56 4.25 -1.09
N LEU A 200 -8.24 3.03 -1.55
CA LEU A 200 -8.78 2.49 -2.80
C LEU A 200 -10.29 2.19 -2.71
N GLU A 201 -10.79 1.81 -1.54
CA GLU A 201 -12.16 1.36 -1.39
C GLU A 201 -13.13 2.55 -1.33
N PRO A 202 -14.25 2.54 -2.10
CA PRO A 202 -15.18 3.65 -2.25
C PRO A 202 -15.80 4.21 -0.96
N SER A 203 -15.69 3.49 0.16
CA SER A 203 -16.21 3.96 1.44
C SER A 203 -15.19 4.78 2.22
N GLY A 204 -13.87 4.70 1.96
CA GLY A 204 -12.76 5.39 2.66
C GLY A 204 -12.66 5.17 4.18
N GLN A 205 -13.77 4.82 4.81
CA GLN A 205 -14.06 4.78 6.24
C GLN A 205 -14.11 3.35 6.75
N THR A 206 -14.22 2.34 5.87
CA THR A 206 -14.51 0.94 6.28
C THR A 206 -13.28 0.02 6.26
N VAL A 207 -12.16 0.41 5.66
CA VAL A 207 -11.06 -0.55 5.40
C VAL A 207 -10.09 -0.72 6.55
N LEU A 208 -9.71 0.34 7.27
CA LEU A 208 -8.93 0.14 8.48
C LEU A 208 -9.75 -0.67 9.54
N ILE A 209 -11.10 -0.63 9.46
CA ILE A 209 -12.02 -1.44 10.27
C ILE A 209 -12.02 -2.92 9.85
N ASN A 210 -11.96 -3.22 8.54
CA ASN A 210 -12.00 -4.58 8.02
C ASN A 210 -10.62 -5.25 7.89
N LEU A 211 -9.52 -4.48 7.89
CA LEU A 211 -8.16 -5.03 7.91
C LEU A 211 -7.82 -5.77 9.20
N GLY A 212 -8.63 -5.65 10.27
CA GLY A 212 -8.48 -6.44 11.50
C GLY A 212 -9.40 -7.66 11.62
N LEU A 213 -10.53 -7.74 10.89
CA LEU A 213 -11.57 -8.75 11.19
C LEU A 213 -12.24 -9.41 9.99
N HIS A 214 -12.35 -8.78 8.82
CA HIS A 214 -13.01 -9.38 7.66
C HIS A 214 -12.23 -9.10 6.37
N GLY A 215 -11.74 -10.19 5.75
CA GLY A 215 -11.22 -10.15 4.39
C GLY A 215 -12.24 -9.59 3.39
N PRO A 216 -11.82 -9.29 2.14
CA PRO A 216 -12.74 -8.80 1.13
C PRO A 216 -13.97 -9.71 1.04
N ALA A 217 -15.17 -9.09 1.03
CA ALA A 217 -16.41 -9.83 0.89
C ALA A 217 -16.36 -10.66 -0.41
N PRO A 218 -16.85 -11.91 -0.40
CA PRO A 218 -16.85 -12.73 -1.61
C PRO A 218 -17.63 -11.99 -2.71
N LEU A 219 -17.00 -11.86 -3.88
CA LEU A 219 -17.66 -11.38 -5.09
C LEU A 219 -18.86 -12.32 -5.35
N LYS A 220 -20.07 -11.76 -5.36
CA LYS A 220 -21.29 -12.49 -5.74
C LYS A 220 -21.28 -12.82 -7.22
#